data_AF-A0A0N1KRZ7-F1
#
_entry.id   AF-A0A0N1KRZ7-F1
#
_cell.length_a   1.000
_cell.length_b   1.000
_cell.length_c   1.000
_cell.angle_alpha   90.00
_cell.angle_beta   90.00
_cell.angle_gamma   90.00
#
_symmetry.space_group_name_H-M   'P 1'
#
loop_
_entity.id
_entity.type
_entity.pdbx_description
1 polymer ?
#
loop_
_entity_poly.entity_id
_entity_poly.type
_entity_poly.pdbx_seq_one_letter_code
_entity_poly.pdbx_strand_id
1 'polypeptide(L)'
;MTINQEMVSAYKECLANPKKHNLSFPSLREIFLPSDIAVAKHIVFEKYQIIIGREIPKLIFYIILDEVFPQKKADDGNLGWCLEFEAINSSK
;
A
#
# COMPACT_ATOMS: atom_id res chain seq x y z
N MET A 1 0.72 7.52 -19.75
CA MET A 1 0.99 8.37 -18.57
C MET A 1 2.48 8.33 -18.30
N THR A 2 3.16 9.46 -18.40
CA THR A 2 4.56 9.60 -17.96
C THR A 2 4.52 9.80 -16.45
N ILE A 3 4.90 8.77 -15.69
CA ILE A 3 4.98 8.89 -14.22
C ILE A 3 6.21 9.72 -13.90
N ASN A 4 5.99 10.92 -13.36
CA ASN A 4 7.08 11.79 -12.91
C ASN A 4 7.38 11.54 -11.43
N GLN A 5 8.64 11.73 -11.00
CA GLN A 5 9.05 11.54 -9.60
C GLN A 5 8.26 12.43 -8.63
N GLU A 6 7.84 13.62 -9.08
CA GLU A 6 7.00 14.54 -8.33
C GLU A 6 5.62 13.93 -8.01
N MET A 7 5.01 13.19 -8.95
CA MET A 7 3.74 12.51 -8.71
C MET A 7 3.90 11.43 -7.65
N VAL A 8 4.95 10.59 -7.77
CA VAL A 8 5.22 9.53 -6.78
C VAL A 8 5.41 10.14 -5.38
N SER A 9 6.14 11.25 -5.29
CA SER A 9 6.37 11.95 -4.02
C SER A 9 5.07 12.52 -3.43
N ALA A 10 4.22 13.14 -4.25
CA ALA A 10 2.92 13.64 -3.82
C ALA A 10 1.99 12.51 -3.33
N TYR A 11 1.95 11.38 -4.05
CA TYR A 11 1.22 10.20 -3.59
C TYR A 11 1.80 9.67 -2.28
N LYS A 12 3.12 9.59 -2.15
CA LYS A 12 3.78 9.13 -0.92
C LYS A 12 3.40 10.00 0.28
N GLU A 13 3.38 11.33 0.14
CA GLU A 13 2.91 12.22 1.20
C GLU A 13 1.43 11.98 1.55
N CYS A 14 0.55 11.87 0.54
CA CYS A 14 -0.86 11.60 0.73
C CYS A 14 -1.11 10.26 1.43
N LEU A 15 -0.34 9.22 1.10
CA LEU A 15 -0.48 7.88 1.65
C LEU A 15 0.17 7.72 3.04
N ALA A 16 1.23 8.48 3.31
CA ALA A 16 1.88 8.49 4.62
C ALA A 16 1.09 9.31 5.65
N ASN A 17 0.51 10.45 5.26
CA ASN A 17 -0.19 11.37 6.16
C ASN A 17 -1.56 11.82 5.62
N PRO A 18 -2.52 10.92 5.37
CA PRO A 18 -3.83 11.29 4.84
C PRO A 18 -4.58 12.30 5.73
N LYS A 19 -4.47 12.16 7.06
CA LYS A 19 -5.08 13.09 8.03
C LYS A 19 -4.60 14.54 7.88
N LYS A 20 -3.36 14.76 7.44
CA LYS A 20 -2.79 16.10 7.23
C LYS A 20 -3.40 16.80 6.01
N HIS A 21 -3.95 16.03 5.07
CA HIS A 21 -4.54 16.52 3.82
C HIS A 21 -6.08 16.41 3.81
N ASN A 22 -6.72 16.25 4.97
CA ASN A 22 -8.17 15.99 5.08
C ASN A 22 -8.66 14.77 4.27
N LEU A 23 -7.79 13.78 4.07
CA LEU A 23 -8.15 12.54 3.38
C LEU A 23 -8.74 11.55 4.39
N SER A 24 -9.92 11.03 4.07
CA SER A 24 -10.72 10.16 4.95
C SER A 24 -10.29 8.68 4.95
N PHE A 25 -9.09 8.36 4.49
CA PHE A 25 -8.59 6.98 4.44
C PHE A 25 -7.41 6.79 5.42
N PRO A 26 -7.23 5.57 5.97
CA PRO A 26 -6.12 5.27 6.87
C PRO A 26 -4.77 5.32 6.14
N SER A 27 -3.72 5.69 6.86
CA SER A 27 -2.36 5.75 6.30
C SER A 27 -1.83 4.36 5.93
N LEU A 28 -0.82 4.30 5.07
CA LEU A 28 -0.15 3.04 4.71
C LEU A 28 0.31 2.24 5.95
N ARG A 29 0.74 2.91 7.01
CA ARG A 29 1.19 2.27 8.25
C ARG A 29 0.06 1.81 9.17
N GLU A 30 -1.14 2.38 9.03
CA GLU A 30 -2.38 1.93 9.69
C GLU A 30 -3.08 0.81 8.91
N ILE A 31 -2.66 0.56 7.67
CA ILE A 31 -3.21 -0.52 6.83
C ILE A 31 -2.24 -1.71 6.80
N PHE A 32 -0.95 -1.42 6.74
CA PHE A 32 0.11 -2.41 6.59
C PHE A 32 1.08 -2.35 7.76
N LEU A 33 1.25 -3.49 8.41
CA LEU A 33 2.25 -3.69 9.43
C LEU A 33 3.43 -4.48 8.84
N PRO A 34 4.68 -4.13 9.17
CA PRO A 34 5.83 -4.94 8.78
C PRO A 34 5.69 -6.35 9.37
N SER A 35 5.91 -7.38 8.55
CA SER A 35 5.81 -8.77 8.97
C SER A 35 6.92 -9.59 8.32
N ASP A 36 7.24 -10.77 8.87
CA ASP A 36 8.28 -11.65 8.31
C ASP A 36 7.80 -12.43 7.08
N ILE A 37 6.47 -12.59 6.95
CA ILE A 37 5.80 -13.24 5.83
C ILE A 37 5.60 -12.28 4.66
N ALA A 38 5.66 -12.80 3.44
CA ALA A 38 5.41 -12.01 2.24
C ALA A 38 4.02 -12.26 1.66
N VAL A 39 3.32 -11.18 1.37
CA VAL A 39 2.04 -11.21 0.66
C VAL A 39 2.25 -10.76 -0.77
N ALA A 40 1.73 -11.53 -1.73
CA ALA A 40 1.91 -11.28 -3.15
C ALA A 40 1.41 -9.87 -3.55
N LYS A 41 2.17 -9.16 -4.39
CA LYS A 41 1.92 -7.74 -4.68
C LYS A 41 0.50 -7.43 -5.16
N HIS A 42 -0.08 -8.34 -5.95
CA HIS A 42 -1.43 -8.17 -6.49
C HIS A 42 -2.51 -8.27 -5.41
N ILE A 43 -2.37 -9.21 -4.46
CA ILE A 43 -3.26 -9.34 -3.29
C ILE A 43 -3.19 -8.08 -2.43
N VAL A 44 -1.98 -7.58 -2.19
CA VAL A 44 -1.76 -6.33 -1.45
C VAL A 44 -2.50 -5.17 -2.11
N PHE A 45 -2.36 -5.02 -3.42
CA PHE A 45 -3.00 -3.94 -4.17
C PHE A 45 -4.53 -4.04 -4.18
N GLU A 46 -5.10 -5.21 -4.46
CA GLU A 46 -6.56 -5.40 -4.49
C GLU A 46 -7.20 -5.07 -3.14
N LYS A 47 -6.64 -5.61 -2.06
CA LYS A 47 -7.17 -5.35 -0.71
C LYS A 47 -6.98 -3.90 -0.30
N TYR A 48 -5.87 -3.27 -0.69
CA TYR A 48 -5.65 -1.84 -0.47
C TYR A 48 -6.72 -0.99 -1.15
N GLN A 49 -7.02 -1.25 -2.44
CA GLN A 49 -8.06 -0.53 -3.17
C GLN A 49 -9.44 -0.64 -2.51
N ILE A 50 -9.76 -1.83 -1.99
CA ILE A 50 -11.02 -2.07 -1.25
C ILE A 50 -11.07 -1.22 0.03
N ILE A 51 -9.96 -1.15 0.78
CA ILE A 51 -9.87 -0.40 2.04
C ILE A 51 -10.02 1.10 1.82
N ILE A 52 -9.30 1.66 0.83
CA ILE A 52 -9.32 3.10 0.59
C ILE A 52 -10.54 3.57 -0.22
N GLY A 53 -11.24 2.63 -0.89
CA GLY A 53 -12.40 2.91 -1.74
C GLY A 53 -12.11 3.87 -2.90
N ARG A 54 -10.87 3.90 -3.40
CA ARG A 54 -10.39 4.83 -4.41
C ARG A 54 -9.49 4.13 -5.43
N GLU A 55 -9.54 4.60 -6.67
CA GLU A 55 -8.58 4.18 -7.69
C GLU A 55 -7.24 4.88 -7.48
N ILE A 56 -6.18 4.07 -7.39
CA ILE A 56 -4.80 4.54 -7.38
C ILE A 56 -4.05 3.79 -8.48
N PRO A 57 -3.20 4.47 -9.27
CA PRO A 57 -2.39 3.80 -10.28
C PRO A 57 -1.51 2.71 -9.65
N LYS A 58 -1.70 1.46 -10.11
CA LYS A 58 -0.97 0.28 -9.62
C LYS A 58 0.54 0.48 -9.59
N LEU A 59 1.09 1.10 -10.63
CA LEU A 59 2.53 1.35 -10.72
C LEU A 59 3.04 2.29 -9.62
N ILE A 60 2.29 3.35 -9.29
CA ILE A 60 2.66 4.28 -8.20
C ILE A 60 2.61 3.55 -6.85
N PHE A 61 1.56 2.77 -6.62
CA PHE A 61 1.45 1.96 -5.41
C PHE A 61 2.66 1.01 -5.25
N TYR A 62 3.06 0.34 -6.34
CA TYR A 62 4.18 -0.59 -6.33
C TYR A 62 5.50 0.11 -6.02
N ILE A 63 5.75 1.28 -6.61
CA ILE A 63 6.95 2.08 -6.35
C ILE A 63 7.02 2.47 -4.87
N ILE A 64 5.90 2.95 -4.30
CA ILE A 64 5.86 3.38 -2.90
C ILE A 64 6.10 2.19 -1.96
N LEU A 65 5.46 1.05 -2.19
CA LEU A 65 5.59 -0.14 -1.34
C LEU A 65 6.99 -0.77 -1.45
N ASP A 66 7.59 -0.77 -2.64
CA ASP A 66 8.98 -1.23 -2.86
C ASP A 66 10.00 -0.40 -2.05
N GLU A 67 9.70 0.86 -1.73
CA GLU A 67 10.54 1.69 -0.86
C GLU A 67 10.27 1.50 0.63
N VAL A 68 9.06 1.06 1.02
CA VAL A 68 8.63 0.99 2.42
C VAL A 68 8.83 -0.40 3.01
N PHE A 69 8.58 -1.45 2.23
CA PHE A 69 8.60 -2.84 2.69
C PHE A 69 9.60 -3.67 1.89
N PRO A 70 10.39 -4.54 2.55
CA PRO A 70 11.29 -5.43 1.85
C PRO A 70 10.49 -6.44 1.01
N GLN A 71 11.07 -6.83 -0.13
CA GLN A 71 10.47 -7.80 -1.03
C GLN A 71 10.98 -9.21 -0.74
N LYS A 72 10.07 -10.19 -0.76
CA LYS A 72 10.38 -11.63 -0.69
C LYS A 72 9.42 -12.39 -1.61
N LYS A 73 9.71 -13.66 -1.87
CA LYS A 73 8.73 -14.55 -2.52
C LYS A 73 7.60 -14.84 -1.54
N ALA A 74 6.37 -14.62 -1.99
CA ALA A 74 5.16 -15.05 -1.30
C ALA A 74 4.93 -16.56 -1.53
N ASP A 75 3.97 -17.13 -0.79
CA ASP A 75 3.66 -18.56 -0.82
C ASP A 75 3.19 -19.08 -2.18
N ASP A 76 2.69 -18.17 -3.04
CA ASP A 76 2.29 -18.46 -4.42
C ASP A 76 3.47 -18.50 -5.42
N GLY A 77 4.70 -18.28 -4.94
CA GLY A 77 5.92 -18.20 -5.74
C GLY A 77 6.15 -16.85 -6.43
N ASN A 78 5.20 -15.90 -6.34
CA ASN A 78 5.33 -14.55 -6.89
C ASN A 78 6.10 -13.63 -5.94
N LEU A 79 6.56 -12.48 -6.47
CA LEU A 79 7.09 -11.43 -5.62
C LEU A 79 5.97 -10.84 -4.76
N GLY A 80 6.30 -10.61 -3.49
CA GLY A 80 5.45 -10.00 -2.49
C GLY A 80 6.23 -9.05 -1.59
N TRP A 81 5.49 -8.37 -0.73
CA TRP A 81 6.06 -7.49 0.28
C TRP A 81 5.93 -8.12 1.66
N CYS A 82 6.95 -7.93 2.48
CA CYS A 82 7.01 -8.40 3.86
C CYS A 82 6.12 -7.54 4.75
N LEU A 83 4.82 -7.78 4.68
CA LEU A 83 3.79 -7.02 5.38
C LEU A 83 2.59 -7.91 5.70
N GLU A 84 1.83 -7.48 6.67
CA GLU A 84 0.51 -8.00 6.99
C GLU A 84 -0.51 -6.87 6.98
N PHE A 85 -1.77 -7.22 6.74
CA PHE A 85 -2.84 -6.24 6.84
C PHE A 85 -3.19 -6.07 8.30
N GLU A 86 -3.11 -4.86 8.81
CA GLU A 86 -3.73 -4.54 10.09
C GLU A 86 -5.21 -4.89 9.96
N ALA A 87 -5.75 -5.60 10.94
CA ALA A 87 -7.18 -5.88 11.00
C ALA A 87 -7.89 -4.56 11.24
N ILE A 88 -8.13 -3.79 10.18
CA ILE A 88 -8.98 -2.61 10.21
C ILE A 88 -10.33 -3.17 10.57
N ASN A 89 -10.68 -3.04 11.86
CA ASN A 89 -11.92 -3.54 12.41
C ASN A 89 -13.04 -3.09 11.47
N SER A 90 -13.66 -4.05 10.78
CA SER A 90 -14.99 -3.89 10.21
C SER A 90 -15.93 -3.65 11.38
N SER A 91 -15.94 -2.44 11.92
CA SER A 91 -17.06 -1.94 12.68
C SER A 91 -18.17 -1.72 11.67
N LYS A 92 -19.00 -2.77 11.58
CA LYS A 92 -20.40 -2.72 11.15
C LYS A 92 -21.11 -1.46 11.65
#